data_AF-A0A3D3X3Y8-F1
#
_entry.id   AF-A0A3D3X3Y8-F1
#
_cell.length_a   1.000
_cell.length_b   1.000
_cell.length_c   1.000
_cell.angle_alpha   90.00
_cell.angle_beta   90.00
_cell.angle_gamma   90.00
#
_symmetry.space_group_name_H-M   'P 1'
#
loop_
_entity.id
_entity.type
_entity.pdbx_description
1 polymer ?
#
loop_
_entity_poly.entity_id
_entity_poly.type
_entity_poly.pdbx_seq_one_letter_code
_entity_poly.pdbx_strand_id
1 'polypeptide(L)'
;MDIVGYRRHGHNESDEPRFTQPSLYKRIAEHPNPLKVYSQRLIQDGRISEAAVQKLVEDFKKQLSERLESTKKQEISASTSFLEGAWAGIRQPGVIDFEQSPETGVDRETFLRLAQRVTDLPEQMSFFPKIRKLYAERRAMILEKEIL
;
A
#
# COMPACT_ATOMS: atom_id res chain seq x y z
N MET A 1 -15.92 -6.89 13.62
CA MET A 1 -15.52 -6.66 15.02
C MET A 1 -15.44 -5.17 15.22
N ASP A 2 -16.10 -4.64 16.25
CA ASP A 2 -15.99 -3.22 16.61
C ASP A 2 -15.10 -3.11 17.86
N ILE A 3 -14.05 -2.30 17.79
CA ILE A 3 -13.13 -2.05 18.90
C ILE A 3 -13.32 -0.60 19.33
N VAL A 4 -14.10 -0.42 20.39
CA VAL A 4 -14.37 0.90 20.94
C VAL A 4 -13.22 1.34 21.83
N GLY A 5 -12.59 2.46 21.49
CA GLY A 5 -11.50 3.08 22.24
C GLY A 5 -11.69 4.57 22.40
N TYR A 6 -10.62 5.27 22.81
CA TYR A 6 -10.61 6.72 22.91
C TYR A 6 -9.30 7.31 22.40
N ARG A 7 -9.33 8.57 21.97
CA ARG A 7 -8.15 9.31 21.52
C ARG A 7 -7.64 10.19 22.66
N ARG A 8 -6.45 9.88 23.18
CA ARG A 8 -5.86 10.59 24.33
C ARG A 8 -5.48 12.05 24.00
N HIS A 9 -4.96 12.28 22.79
CA HIS A 9 -4.56 13.58 22.28
C HIS A 9 -5.56 14.10 21.24
N GLY A 10 -5.29 15.26 20.62
CA GLY A 10 -6.10 15.80 19.53
C GLY A 10 -6.00 14.96 18.25
N HIS A 11 -6.34 15.52 17.08
CA HIS A 11 -6.25 14.74 15.82
C HIS A 11 -4.79 14.37 15.51
N ASN A 12 -3.86 15.26 15.83
CA ASN A 12 -2.45 14.96 16.07
C ASN A 12 -2.07 15.26 17.54
N GLU A 13 -0.84 14.95 17.95
CA GLU A 13 -0.36 15.14 19.33
C GLU A 13 -0.24 16.60 19.77
N SER A 14 -0.13 17.54 18.82
CA SER A 14 0.03 18.98 19.07
C SER A 14 -1.30 19.74 19.11
N ASP A 15 -2.38 19.13 18.62
CA ASP A 15 -3.71 19.73 18.60
C ASP A 15 -4.30 19.84 20.01
N GLU A 16 -5.06 20.92 20.24
CA GLU A 16 -5.83 21.13 21.46
C GLU A 16 -7.32 20.77 21.23
N PRO A 17 -7.78 19.58 21.62
CA PRO A 17 -9.12 19.12 21.33
C PRO A 17 -10.19 19.68 22.28
N ARG A 18 -9.81 20.30 23.41
CA ARG A 18 -10.77 20.91 24.33
C ARG A 18 -11.50 22.11 23.74
N PHE A 19 -10.98 22.69 22.65
CA PHE A 19 -11.68 23.77 21.93
C PHE A 19 -13.01 23.33 21.31
N THR A 20 -13.14 22.05 20.91
CA THR A 20 -14.35 21.53 20.29
C THR A 20 -15.05 20.45 21.13
N GLN A 21 -14.30 19.72 21.96
CA GLN A 21 -14.82 18.60 22.76
C GLN A 21 -14.38 18.64 24.24
N PRO A 22 -14.63 19.75 24.98
CA PRO A 22 -14.08 19.95 26.32
C PRO A 22 -14.56 18.91 27.35
N SER A 23 -15.83 18.53 27.32
CA SER A 23 -16.41 17.59 28.29
C SER A 23 -15.88 16.16 28.11
N LEU A 24 -15.74 15.72 26.87
CA LEU A 24 -15.17 14.40 26.54
C LEU A 24 -13.71 14.33 26.97
N TYR A 25 -12.91 15.34 26.62
CA TYR A 25 -11.48 15.34 26.96
C TYR A 25 -11.20 15.53 28.44
N LYS A 26 -12.12 16.17 29.20
CA LYS A 26 -12.08 16.14 30.66
C LYS A 26 -12.20 14.71 31.20
N ARG A 27 -13.17 13.93 30.72
CA ARG A 27 -13.35 12.52 31.13
C ARG A 27 -12.15 11.64 30.72
N ILE A 28 -11.61 11.86 29.52
CA ILE A 28 -10.43 11.13 29.02
C ILE A 28 -9.20 11.43 29.89
N ALA A 29 -9.01 12.69 30.32
CA ALA A 29 -7.89 13.08 31.17
C ALA A 29 -7.96 12.45 32.58
N GLU A 30 -9.17 12.29 33.11
CA GLU A 30 -9.43 11.61 34.39
C GLU A 30 -9.32 10.07 34.28
N HIS A 31 -9.49 9.51 33.08
CA HIS A 31 -9.43 8.07 32.85
C HIS A 31 -7.99 7.52 32.94
N PRO A 32 -7.71 6.50 33.78
CA PRO A 32 -6.39 5.90 33.86
C PRO A 32 -5.94 5.30 32.51
N ASN A 33 -4.62 5.30 32.26
CA ASN A 33 -4.06 4.66 31.06
C ASN A 33 -4.47 3.16 31.01
N PRO A 34 -4.85 2.59 29.84
CA PRO A 34 -5.25 1.19 29.74
C PRO A 34 -4.18 0.21 30.27
N LEU A 35 -2.89 0.52 30.09
CA LEU A 35 -1.79 -0.25 30.67
C LEU A 35 -1.92 -0.34 32.19
N LYS A 36 -2.22 0.78 32.86
CA LYS A 36 -2.41 0.85 34.31
C LYS A 36 -3.67 0.10 34.75
N VAL A 37 -4.78 0.27 34.04
CA VAL A 37 -6.05 -0.41 34.35
C VAL A 37 -5.85 -1.93 34.32
N TYR A 38 -5.25 -2.43 33.24
CA TYR A 38 -5.09 -3.87 33.06
C TYR A 38 -3.99 -4.46 33.95
N SER A 39 -2.88 -3.75 34.15
CA SER A 39 -1.82 -4.22 35.04
C SER A 39 -2.29 -4.30 36.50
N GLN A 40 -3.05 -3.32 36.98
CA GLN A 40 -3.65 -3.36 38.32
C GLN A 40 -4.58 -4.56 38.49
N ARG A 41 -5.39 -4.87 37.46
CA ARG A 41 -6.25 -6.06 37.49
C ARG A 41 -5.43 -7.35 37.62
N LEU A 42 -4.37 -7.50 36.83
CA LEU A 42 -3.52 -8.69 36.88
C LEU A 42 -2.76 -8.83 38.21
N ILE A 43 -2.38 -7.70 38.83
CA ILE A 43 -1.76 -7.68 40.16
C ILE A 43 -2.76 -8.13 41.22
N GLN A 44 -3.99 -7.62 41.18
CA GLN A 44 -5.08 -8.04 42.09
C GLN A 44 -5.39 -9.52 41.95
N ASP A 45 -5.36 -10.05 40.72
CA ASP A 45 -5.56 -11.47 40.43
C ASP A 45 -4.31 -12.33 40.76
N GLY A 46 -3.24 -11.74 41.31
CA GLY A 46 -2.01 -12.42 41.72
C GLY A 46 -1.19 -12.99 40.55
N ARG A 47 -1.45 -12.54 39.32
CA ARG A 47 -0.83 -13.08 38.09
C ARG A 47 0.55 -12.48 37.82
N ILE A 48 0.76 -11.23 38.20
CA ILE A 48 2.02 -10.50 38.02
C ILE A 48 2.28 -9.61 39.24
N SER A 49 3.54 -9.26 39.49
CA SER A 49 3.91 -8.27 40.51
C SER A 49 4.03 -6.87 39.92
N GLU A 50 3.92 -5.84 40.76
CA GLU A 50 4.16 -4.46 40.35
C GLU A 50 5.60 -4.25 39.81
N ALA A 51 6.58 -4.88 40.43
CA ALA A 51 7.97 -4.86 39.97
C ALA A 51 8.15 -5.46 38.56
N ALA A 52 7.38 -6.51 38.22
CA ALA A 52 7.41 -7.09 36.88
C ALA A 52 6.86 -6.11 35.83
N VAL A 53 5.80 -5.37 36.16
CA VAL A 53 5.22 -4.35 35.27
C VAL A 53 6.19 -3.21 35.03
N GLN A 54 6.85 -2.71 36.09
CA GLN A 54 7.85 -1.64 35.99
C GLN A 54 9.02 -2.08 35.09
N LYS A 55 9.55 -3.28 35.33
CA LYS A 55 10.62 -3.85 34.50
C LYS A 55 10.23 -3.97 33.03
N LEU A 56 9.01 -4.41 32.71
CA LEU A 56 8.52 -4.48 31.33
C LEU A 56 8.53 -3.11 30.63
N VAL A 57 8.10 -2.06 31.34
CA VAL A 57 8.10 -0.69 30.80
C VAL A 57 9.52 -0.17 30.60
N GLU A 58 10.42 -0.43 31.54
CA GLU A 58 11.83 -0.06 31.45
C GLU A 58 12.53 -0.76 30.29
N ASP A 59 12.36 -2.09 30.18
CA ASP A 59 12.93 -2.89 29.09
C ASP A 59 12.42 -2.41 27.73
N PHE A 60 11.12 -2.09 27.61
CA PHE A 60 10.57 -1.56 26.36
C PHE A 60 11.13 -0.18 26.00
N LYS A 61 11.24 0.73 26.97
CA LYS A 61 11.87 2.04 26.75
C LYS A 61 13.34 1.91 26.35
N LYS A 62 14.07 1.00 27.00
CA LYS A 62 15.46 0.70 26.68
C LYS A 62 15.59 0.21 25.24
N GLN A 63 14.74 -0.72 24.80
CA GLN A 63 14.71 -1.18 23.41
C GLN A 63 14.46 -0.04 22.41
N LEU A 64 13.54 0.88 22.72
CA LEU A 64 13.29 2.05 21.86
C LEU A 64 14.52 2.98 21.78
N SER A 65 15.18 3.24 22.92
CA SER A 65 16.39 4.06 22.98
C SER A 65 17.56 3.42 22.22
N GLU A 66 17.78 2.11 22.39
CA GLU A 66 18.83 1.38 21.69
C GLU A 66 18.63 1.40 20.17
N ARG A 67 17.39 1.22 19.70
CA ARG A 67 17.05 1.31 18.26
C ARG A 67 17.20 2.72 17.71
N LEU A 68 16.85 3.74 18.49
CA LEU A 68 17.07 5.13 18.09
C LEU A 68 18.57 5.42 17.93
N GLU A 69 19.39 5.00 18.89
CA GLU A 69 20.84 5.16 18.83
C GLU A 69 21.49 4.34 17.71
N SER A 70 21.00 3.13 17.41
CA SER A 70 21.51 2.35 16.28
C SER A 70 21.23 3.03 14.94
N THR A 71 20.05 3.63 14.80
CA THR A 71 19.65 4.33 13.57
C THR A 71 20.52 5.56 13.31
N LYS A 72 20.90 6.31 14.36
CA LYS A 72 21.82 7.46 14.22
C LYS A 72 23.22 7.06 13.73
N LYS A 73 23.64 5.83 13.99
CA LYS A 73 24.96 5.30 13.63
C LYS A 73 25.00 4.61 12.27
N GLN A 74 23.83 4.29 11.70
CA GLN A 74 23.74 3.74 10.36
C GLN A 74 23.72 4.89 9.35
N GLU A 75 24.68 4.90 8.43
CA GLU A 75 24.47 5.60 7.16
C GLU A 75 23.24 4.99 6.48
N ILE A 76 22.39 5.85 5.92
CA ILE A 76 21.08 5.53 5.34
C ILE A 76 21.13 4.14 4.68
N SER A 77 20.60 3.14 5.38
CA SER A 77 20.48 1.80 4.86
C SER A 77 19.54 1.90 3.66
N ALA A 78 20.04 1.49 2.50
CA ALA A 78 19.23 1.39 1.30
C ALA A 78 17.93 0.66 1.66
N SER A 79 16.83 1.40 1.65
CA SER A 79 15.51 0.83 1.94
C SER A 79 15.25 -0.19 0.85
N THR A 80 15.34 -1.47 1.21
CA THR A 80 14.80 -2.54 0.36
C THR A 80 13.32 -2.25 0.23
N SER A 81 12.90 -1.98 -1.01
CA SER A 81 11.52 -1.63 -1.30
C SER A 81 10.65 -2.80 -0.86
N PHE A 82 9.57 -2.54 -0.13
CA PHE A 82 8.60 -3.59 0.22
C PHE A 82 8.08 -4.33 -1.04
N LEU A 83 8.16 -3.71 -2.21
CA LEU A 83 7.74 -4.26 -3.49
C LEU A 83 8.82 -5.05 -4.23
N GLU A 84 10.06 -5.13 -3.72
CA GLU A 84 11.21 -5.70 -4.43
C GLU A 84 10.98 -7.16 -4.89
N GLY A 85 10.19 -7.93 -4.13
CA GLY A 85 9.79 -9.28 -4.55
C GLY A 85 8.78 -9.29 -5.72
N ALA A 86 7.77 -8.42 -5.68
CA ALA A 86 6.78 -8.31 -6.76
C ALA A 86 7.37 -7.66 -8.02
N TRP A 87 8.44 -6.89 -7.87
CA TRP A 87 9.10 -6.12 -8.92
C TRP A 87 10.46 -6.73 -9.31
N ALA A 88 10.67 -8.01 -9.00
CA ALA A 88 11.88 -8.72 -9.40
C ALA A 88 12.09 -8.60 -10.93
N GLY A 89 13.26 -8.10 -11.34
CA GLY A 89 13.61 -7.85 -12.74
C GLY A 89 13.24 -6.46 -13.28
N ILE A 90 12.56 -5.62 -12.49
CA ILE A 90 12.33 -4.21 -12.81
C ILE A 90 13.42 -3.38 -12.14
N ARG A 91 14.03 -2.47 -12.91
CA ARG A 91 15.03 -1.53 -12.41
C ARG A 91 14.62 -0.09 -12.68
N GLN A 92 15.22 0.84 -11.93
CA GLN A 92 15.14 2.25 -12.26
C GLN A 92 15.78 2.51 -13.63
N PRO A 93 15.22 3.44 -14.42
CA PRO A 93 15.78 3.77 -15.73
C PRO A 93 17.11 4.51 -15.58
N GLY A 94 18.06 4.19 -16.45
CA GLY A 94 19.30 4.93 -16.64
C GLY A 94 19.22 5.77 -17.91
N VAL A 95 20.22 6.65 -18.12
CA VAL A 95 20.28 7.52 -19.31
C VAL A 95 20.26 6.71 -20.61
N ILE A 96 20.94 5.56 -20.65
CA ILE A 96 21.02 4.65 -21.81
C ILE A 96 19.64 4.16 -22.29
N ASP A 97 18.65 4.05 -21.39
CA ASP A 97 17.31 3.56 -21.74
C ASP A 97 16.53 4.53 -22.63
N PHE A 98 17.01 5.77 -22.74
CA PHE A 98 16.41 6.81 -23.57
C PHE A 98 17.17 7.03 -24.88
N GLU A 99 18.31 6.37 -25.08
CA GLU A 99 19.10 6.48 -26.31
C GLU A 99 18.50 5.63 -27.44
N GLN A 100 17.89 4.49 -27.10
CA GLN A 100 17.28 3.59 -28.07
C GLN A 100 15.98 3.00 -27.52
N SER A 101 14.94 2.96 -28.36
CA SER A 101 13.70 2.25 -28.02
C SER A 101 13.92 0.73 -28.03
N PRO A 102 13.31 -0.02 -27.11
CA PRO A 102 13.41 -1.48 -27.11
C PRO A 102 12.76 -2.07 -28.36
N GLU A 103 13.28 -3.20 -28.82
CA GLU A 103 12.67 -3.97 -29.89
C GLU A 103 11.36 -4.58 -29.39
N THR A 104 10.26 -3.99 -29.83
CA THR A 104 8.89 -4.37 -29.45
C THR A 104 8.10 -4.95 -30.63
N GLY A 105 8.77 -5.13 -31.77
CA GLY A 105 8.22 -5.80 -32.94
C GLY A 105 7.83 -7.23 -32.61
N VAL A 106 6.79 -7.71 -33.29
CA VAL A 106 6.36 -9.11 -33.22
C VAL A 106 6.39 -9.69 -34.63
N ASP A 107 6.48 -11.01 -34.72
CA ASP A 107 6.44 -11.69 -36.01
C ASP A 107 5.10 -11.44 -36.73
N ARG A 108 5.14 -11.41 -38.07
CA ARG A 108 3.97 -11.08 -38.91
C ARG A 108 2.83 -12.08 -38.69
N GLU A 109 3.15 -13.35 -38.46
CA GLU A 109 2.15 -14.40 -38.26
C GLU A 109 1.34 -14.17 -36.97
N THR A 110 2.02 -13.87 -35.88
CA THR A 110 1.46 -13.52 -34.57
C THR A 110 0.64 -12.26 -34.67
N PHE A 111 1.13 -11.22 -35.35
CA PHE A 111 0.37 -9.99 -35.58
C PHE A 111 -0.95 -10.28 -36.32
N LEU A 112 -0.89 -10.98 -37.45
CA LEU A 112 -2.09 -11.30 -38.25
C LEU A 112 -3.08 -12.15 -37.47
N ARG A 113 -2.60 -13.16 -36.73
CA ARG A 113 -3.44 -14.02 -35.89
C ARG A 113 -4.20 -13.23 -34.82
N LEU A 114 -3.52 -12.32 -34.12
CA LEU A 114 -4.14 -11.47 -33.09
C LEU A 114 -5.09 -10.44 -33.72
N ALA A 115 -4.69 -9.80 -34.81
CA ALA A 115 -5.49 -8.80 -35.49
C ALA A 115 -6.81 -9.36 -36.04
N GLN A 116 -6.78 -10.56 -36.62
CA GLN A 116 -8.00 -11.25 -37.05
C GLN A 116 -8.95 -11.46 -35.87
N ARG A 117 -8.46 -11.93 -34.73
CA ARG A 117 -9.29 -12.16 -33.53
C ARG A 117 -9.84 -10.87 -32.93
N VAL A 118 -9.04 -9.81 -32.87
CA VAL A 118 -9.47 -8.51 -32.33
C VAL A 118 -10.52 -7.85 -33.22
N THR A 119 -10.50 -8.12 -34.54
CA THR A 119 -11.46 -7.56 -35.50
C THR A 119 -12.66 -8.47 -35.79
N ASP A 120 -12.72 -9.65 -35.16
CA ASP A 120 -13.82 -10.60 -35.33
C ASP A 120 -14.96 -10.30 -34.34
N LEU A 121 -16.09 -9.82 -34.86
CA LEU A 121 -17.26 -9.54 -34.03
C LEU A 121 -18.13 -10.79 -33.90
N PRO A 122 -18.50 -11.24 -32.68
CA PRO A 122 -19.31 -12.44 -32.49
C PRO A 122 -20.71 -12.27 -33.07
N GLU A 123 -21.16 -13.26 -33.85
CA GLU A 123 -22.46 -13.21 -34.55
C GLU A 123 -23.65 -13.17 -33.58
N GLN A 124 -23.53 -13.89 -32.45
CA GLN A 124 -24.51 -13.95 -31.37
C GLN A 124 -24.72 -12.63 -30.58
N MET A 125 -23.97 -11.56 -30.88
CA MET A 125 -24.16 -10.25 -30.27
C MET A 125 -24.68 -9.20 -31.27
N SER A 126 -25.62 -8.39 -30.81
CA SER A 126 -26.15 -7.26 -31.58
C SER A 126 -25.23 -6.04 -31.44
N PHE A 127 -24.56 -5.66 -32.53
CA PHE A 127 -23.73 -4.45 -32.61
C PHE A 127 -24.41 -3.38 -33.45
N PHE A 128 -24.23 -2.12 -33.06
CA PHE A 128 -24.68 -0.97 -33.85
C PHE A 128 -24.06 -1.00 -35.26
N PRO A 129 -24.80 -0.71 -36.35
CA PRO A 129 -24.32 -0.89 -37.72
C PRO A 129 -23.00 -0.17 -38.04
N LYS A 130 -22.77 1.03 -37.48
CA LYS A 130 -21.51 1.76 -37.66
C LYS A 130 -20.30 1.02 -37.06
N ILE A 131 -20.49 0.24 -35.99
CA ILE A 131 -19.44 -0.56 -35.36
C ILE A 131 -19.07 -1.73 -36.27
N ARG A 132 -20.07 -2.44 -36.83
CA ARG A 132 -19.82 -3.53 -37.79
C ARG A 132 -19.02 -3.04 -38.99
N LYS A 133 -19.40 -1.88 -39.55
CA LYS A 133 -18.68 -1.24 -40.65
C LYS A 133 -17.23 -0.92 -40.28
N LEU A 134 -17.00 -0.27 -39.14
CA LEU A 134 -15.66 0.09 -38.67
C LEU A 134 -14.75 -1.14 -38.49
N TYR A 135 -15.28 -2.24 -37.92
CA TYR A 135 -14.51 -3.46 -37.71
C TYR A 135 -14.17 -4.18 -39.02
N ALA A 136 -15.11 -4.20 -39.98
CA ALA A 136 -14.86 -4.71 -41.32
C ALA A 136 -13.76 -3.91 -42.05
N GLU A 137 -13.80 -2.57 -41.96
CA GLU A 137 -12.78 -1.70 -42.53
C GLU A 137 -11.40 -1.92 -41.90
N ARG A 138 -11.32 -2.09 -40.57
CA ARG A 138 -10.07 -2.42 -39.87
C ARG A 138 -9.52 -3.78 -40.28
N ARG A 139 -10.39 -4.78 -40.46
CA ARG A 139 -9.99 -6.11 -40.93
C ARG A 139 -9.42 -6.07 -42.34
N ALA A 140 -10.08 -5.36 -43.25
CA ALA A 140 -9.59 -5.15 -44.61
C ALA A 140 -8.26 -4.38 -44.64
N MET A 141 -8.11 -3.35 -43.81
CA MET A 141 -6.85 -2.60 -43.69
C MET A 141 -5.65 -3.49 -43.36
N ILE A 142 -5.85 -4.50 -42.50
CA ILE A 142 -4.78 -5.37 -42.02
C ILE A 142 -4.51 -6.54 -42.98
N LEU A 143 -5.55 -7.11 -43.58
CA LEU A 143 -5.45 -8.31 -44.41
C LEU A 143 -5.25 -8.03 -45.90
N GLU A 144 -5.73 -6.90 -46.40
CA GLU A 144 -5.81 -6.62 -47.84
C GLU A 144 -4.89 -5.48 -48.29
N LYS A 145 -4.61 -4.51 -47.41
CA LYS A 145 -3.89 -3.28 -47.78
C LYS A 145 -2.39 -3.27 -47.49
N GLU A 146 -1.80 -4.37 -46.98
CA GLU A 146 -0.36 -4.48 -46.64
C GLU A 146 0.26 -3.16 -46.14
N ILE A 147 -0.33 -2.56 -45.09
CA ILE A 147 0.14 -1.27 -44.55
C ILE A 147 1.42 -1.42 -43.68
N LEU A 148 2.11 -2.56 -43.77
CA LEU A 148 3.34 -2.88 -43.02
C LEU A 148 4.35 -3.56 -43.93
#